data_AF-A0A4Y2INB2-F1
#
_entry.id   AF-A0A4Y2INB2-F1
#
_cell.length_a   1.000
_cell.length_b   1.000
_cell.length_c   1.000
_cell.angle_alpha   90.00
_cell.angle_beta   90.00
_cell.angle_gamma   90.00
#
_symmetry.space_group_name_H-M   'P 1'
#
loop_
_entity.id
_entity.type
_entity.pdbx_description
1 polymer ?
#
loop_
_entity_poly.entity_id
_entity_poly.type
_entity_poly.pdbx_seq_one_letter_code
_entity_poly.pdbx_strand_id
1 'polypeptide(L)'
;MYLEEFCREESEVIKSGISAIETSLGWSILGSEKKSTVINMVTLCLHNFEIPKIWELEKLCIVDPTECKTTKLLEDETLAHFQETIKKTDHRYKVALPWLAGHPPVYDMHDVAESRLLSVTKHLLKENIFKAYADVLRQCQRDGII
;
A
#
# COMPACT_ATOMS: atom_id res chain seq x y z
N MET A 1 24.75 5.34 -25.49
CA MET A 1 24.87 3.92 -25.88
C MET A 1 24.17 3.03 -24.86
N TYR A 2 22.88 3.29 -24.60
CA TYR A 2 22.02 2.49 -23.69
C TYR A 2 20.53 2.57 -24.09
N LEU A 3 20.19 3.36 -25.11
CA LEU A 3 18.80 3.71 -25.46
C LEU A 3 18.25 2.90 -26.65
N GLU A 4 19.13 2.37 -27.50
CA GLU A 4 18.73 1.40 -28.54
C GLU A 4 18.34 0.03 -27.95
N GLU A 5 18.72 -0.27 -26.70
CA GLU A 5 18.26 -1.48 -25.99
C GLU A 5 16.87 -1.33 -25.36
N PHE A 6 16.40 -0.09 -25.14
CA PHE A 6 15.15 0.13 -24.41
C PHE A 6 13.91 -0.05 -25.28
N CYS A 7 13.94 0.47 -26.51
CA CYS A 7 12.89 0.30 -27.50
C CYS A 7 13.26 -0.86 -28.42
N ARG A 8 12.44 -1.91 -28.46
CA ARG A 8 12.58 -2.97 -29.47
C ARG A 8 12.13 -2.42 -30.83
N GLU A 9 12.57 -3.06 -31.91
CA GLU A 9 12.30 -2.59 -33.28
C GLU A 9 10.79 -2.68 -33.65
N GLU A 10 9.98 -3.37 -32.85
CA GLU A 10 8.56 -3.56 -33.10
C GLU A 10 7.71 -2.35 -32.69
N SER A 11 6.89 -1.88 -33.65
CA SER A 11 5.94 -0.80 -33.45
C SER A 11 4.71 -1.02 -34.31
N GLU A 12 3.53 -0.80 -33.76
CA GLU A 12 2.25 -0.97 -34.45
C GLU A 12 1.42 0.32 -34.39
N VAL A 13 0.78 0.69 -35.50
CA VAL A 13 -0.18 1.80 -35.53
C VAL A 13 -1.56 1.25 -35.21
N ILE A 14 -2.12 1.65 -34.07
CA ILE A 14 -3.41 1.12 -33.59
C ILE A 14 -4.58 1.87 -34.26
N LYS A 15 -4.55 3.21 -34.20
CA LYS A 15 -5.56 4.13 -34.78
C LYS A 15 -4.87 5.42 -35.21
N SER A 16 -5.43 6.15 -36.19
CA SER A 16 -4.84 7.44 -36.65
C SER A 16 -4.50 8.35 -35.46
N GLY A 17 -3.22 8.69 -35.36
CA GLY A 17 -2.64 9.45 -34.26
C GLY A 17 -2.03 8.64 -33.10
N ILE A 18 -2.19 7.32 -33.03
CA ILE A 18 -1.77 6.48 -31.90
C ILE A 18 -0.93 5.29 -32.39
N SER A 19 0.30 5.19 -31.88
CA SER A 19 1.22 4.08 -32.13
C SER A 19 1.59 3.40 -30.81
N ALA A 20 1.68 2.07 -30.84
CA ALA A 20 2.29 1.28 -29.78
C ALA A 20 3.73 0.94 -30.15
N ILE A 21 4.63 1.01 -29.18
CA ILE A 21 6.02 0.58 -29.31
C ILE A 21 6.31 -0.46 -28.24
N GLU A 22 6.95 -1.55 -28.64
CA GLU A 22 7.44 -2.53 -27.70
C GLU A 22 8.72 -2.04 -27.04
N THR A 23 8.72 -1.99 -25.71
CA THR A 23 9.89 -1.65 -24.89
C THR A 23 10.33 -2.86 -24.08
N SER A 24 11.50 -2.79 -23.46
CA SER A 24 11.95 -3.80 -22.47
C SER A 24 10.98 -3.99 -21.29
N LEU A 25 10.08 -3.04 -21.04
CA LEU A 25 9.05 -3.07 -19.99
C LEU A 25 7.66 -3.49 -20.52
N GLY A 26 7.54 -3.82 -21.81
CA GLY A 26 6.27 -4.14 -22.48
C GLY A 26 5.79 -3.04 -23.43
N TRP A 27 4.50 -3.11 -23.83
CA TRP A 27 3.91 -2.21 -24.81
C TRP A 27 3.59 -0.83 -24.23
N SER A 28 4.13 0.22 -24.87
CA SER A 28 3.86 1.62 -24.53
C SER A 28 3.08 2.31 -25.65
N ILE A 29 1.99 3.00 -25.32
CA ILE A 29 1.11 3.68 -26.28
C ILE A 29 1.44 5.16 -26.32
N LEU A 30 1.71 5.70 -27.51
CA LEU A 30 2.14 7.08 -27.71
C LEU A 30 1.32 7.75 -28.82
N GLY A 31 0.99 9.02 -28.60
CA GLY A 31 0.25 9.85 -29.55
C GLY A 31 1.16 10.42 -30.64
N SER A 32 1.52 9.62 -31.65
CA SER A 32 2.10 10.11 -32.90
C SER A 32 2.08 9.04 -33.99
N GLU A 33 1.84 9.44 -35.24
CA GLU A 33 1.85 8.54 -36.41
C GLU A 33 3.26 8.22 -36.92
N LYS A 34 4.29 8.96 -36.48
CA LYS A 34 5.66 8.83 -36.98
C LYS A 34 6.57 8.14 -35.97
N LYS A 35 7.05 6.94 -36.30
CA LYS A 35 7.98 6.13 -35.50
C LYS A 35 9.16 6.93 -34.96
N SER A 36 9.80 7.77 -35.79
CA SER A 36 10.93 8.60 -35.37
C SER A 36 10.57 9.65 -34.31
N THR A 37 9.38 10.24 -34.38
CA THR A 37 8.91 11.21 -33.38
C THR A 37 8.61 10.54 -32.05
N VAL A 38 8.00 9.35 -32.08
CA VAL A 38 7.72 8.57 -30.87
C VAL A 38 9.01 8.13 -30.18
N ILE A 39 9.95 7.55 -30.93
CA ILE A 39 11.25 7.12 -30.40
C ILE A 39 12.00 8.31 -29.81
N ASN A 40 12.02 9.47 -30.50
CA ASN A 40 12.66 10.67 -29.98
C ASN A 40 12.01 11.17 -28.68
N MET A 41 10.66 11.13 -28.57
CA MET A 41 9.96 11.52 -27.33
C MET A 41 10.30 10.58 -26.18
N VAL A 42 10.24 9.25 -26.39
CA VAL A 42 10.63 8.27 -25.36
C VAL A 42 12.10 8.45 -24.97
N THR A 43 12.97 8.70 -25.95
CA THR A 43 14.40 8.95 -25.73
C THR A 43 14.62 10.22 -24.92
N LEU A 44 13.95 11.33 -25.23
CA LEU A 44 14.00 12.58 -24.46
C LEU A 44 13.46 12.39 -23.04
N CYS A 45 12.35 11.66 -22.89
CA CYS A 45 11.78 11.35 -21.58
C CYS A 45 12.75 10.50 -20.74
N LEU A 46 13.46 9.54 -21.33
CA LEU A 46 14.38 8.67 -20.58
C LEU A 46 15.77 9.29 -20.38
N HIS A 47 16.26 10.09 -21.32
CA HIS A 47 17.57 10.75 -21.18
C HIS A 47 17.60 11.74 -20.00
N ASN A 48 16.44 12.28 -19.62
CA ASN A 48 16.33 13.18 -18.48
C ASN A 48 16.27 12.46 -17.12
N PHE A 49 16.22 11.12 -17.10
CA PHE A 49 16.12 10.34 -15.86
C PHE A 49 17.12 9.19 -15.89
N GLU A 50 17.98 9.11 -14.87
CA GLU A 50 18.73 7.88 -14.62
C GLU A 50 17.74 6.79 -14.18
N ILE A 51 17.80 5.60 -14.77
CA ILE A 51 16.83 4.50 -14.52
C ILE A 51 16.62 4.21 -13.01
N PRO A 52 17.66 4.18 -12.14
CA PRO A 52 17.46 4.00 -10.71
C PRO A 52 16.63 5.14 -10.07
N LYS A 53 16.80 6.38 -10.57
CA LYS A 53 16.09 7.58 -10.13
C LYS A 53 14.64 7.64 -10.62
N ILE A 54 14.25 6.81 -11.59
CA ILE A 54 12.83 6.67 -12.00
C ILE A 54 12.04 5.95 -10.90
N TRP A 55 12.68 5.06 -10.15
CA TRP A 55 12.04 4.30 -9.06
C TRP A 55 12.05 5.04 -7.72
N GLU A 56 12.69 6.21 -7.64
CA GLU A 56 12.56 7.09 -6.50
C GLU A 56 11.12 7.62 -6.47
N LEU A 57 10.35 7.27 -5.44
CA LEU A 57 8.94 7.66 -5.27
C LEU A 57 8.74 9.19 -5.36
N GLU A 58 9.76 9.96 -4.97
CA GLU A 58 9.86 11.42 -5.10
C GLU A 58 9.82 11.90 -6.56
N LYS A 59 10.31 11.10 -7.52
CA LYS A 59 10.32 11.40 -8.96
C LYS A 59 9.12 10.82 -9.72
N LEU A 60 8.42 9.84 -9.16
CA LEU A 60 7.20 9.28 -9.75
C LEU A 60 5.97 10.19 -9.57
N CYS A 61 6.14 11.38 -8.98
CA CYS A 61 5.05 12.28 -8.59
C CYS A 61 3.95 11.57 -7.77
N ILE A 62 4.31 10.50 -7.04
CA ILE A 62 3.40 9.82 -6.12
C ILE A 62 3.28 10.63 -4.81
N VAL A 63 4.26 11.50 -4.53
CA VAL A 63 4.30 12.37 -3.34
C VAL A 63 4.84 13.75 -3.73
N ASP A 64 4.26 14.84 -3.22
CA ASP A 64 4.72 16.21 -3.45
C ASP A 64 6.11 16.43 -2.80
N PRO A 65 7.10 17.05 -3.47
CA PRO A 65 8.43 17.32 -2.88
C PRO A 65 8.39 18.15 -1.58
N THR A 66 7.31 18.91 -1.38
CA THR A 66 7.02 19.68 -0.16
C THR A 66 6.50 18.77 0.96
N GLU A 67 5.78 17.70 0.62
CA GLU A 67 5.38 16.64 1.55
C GLU A 67 6.59 15.82 2.01
N CYS A 68 7.58 15.57 1.13
CA CYS A 68 8.81 14.83 1.44
C CYS A 68 9.67 15.45 2.57
N LYS A 69 9.73 16.79 2.69
CA LYS A 69 10.44 17.45 3.79
C LYS A 69 9.68 17.36 5.11
N THR A 70 8.36 17.32 5.05
CA THR A 70 7.47 17.07 6.19
C THR A 70 7.56 15.62 6.67
N THR A 71 7.91 14.68 5.79
CA THR A 71 7.98 13.24 6.11
C THR A 71 9.06 12.88 7.11
N LYS A 72 10.29 13.42 6.99
CA LYS A 72 11.39 13.06 7.93
C LYS A 72 11.13 13.52 9.36
N LEU A 73 10.62 14.74 9.53
CA LEU A 73 10.23 15.24 10.86
C LEU A 73 9.09 14.41 11.45
N LEU A 74 8.12 14.02 10.62
CA LEU A 74 7.01 13.16 11.03
C LEU A 74 7.48 11.73 11.39
N GLU A 75 8.45 11.19 10.66
CA GLU A 75 9.09 9.90 10.94
C GLU A 75 9.86 9.94 12.26
N ASP A 76 10.64 10.99 12.50
CA ASP A 76 11.40 11.19 13.73
C ASP A 76 10.46 11.37 14.94
N GLU A 77 9.39 12.16 14.80
CA GLU A 77 8.36 12.32 15.84
C GLU A 77 7.61 11.01 16.12
N THR A 78 7.29 10.24 15.07
CA THR A 78 6.64 8.93 15.19
C THR A 78 7.54 7.93 15.92
N LEU A 79 8.84 7.91 15.58
CA LEU A 79 9.81 7.05 16.22
C LEU A 79 10.03 7.43 17.69
N ALA A 80 10.13 8.72 18.00
CA ALA A 80 10.24 9.21 19.37
C ALA A 80 8.99 8.81 20.19
N HIS A 81 7.79 9.03 19.65
CA HIS A 81 6.54 8.63 20.29
C HIS A 81 6.45 7.12 20.55
N PHE A 82 6.88 6.30 19.58
CA PHE A 82 6.96 4.86 19.75
C PHE A 82 7.88 4.46 20.91
N GLN A 83 9.08 5.04 20.97
CA GLN A 83 10.08 4.74 22.00
C GLN A 83 9.61 5.16 23.40
N GLU A 84 8.90 6.28 23.51
CA GLU A 84 8.37 6.76 24.80
C GLU A 84 7.20 5.91 25.31
N THR A 85 6.36 5.42 24.39
CA THR A 85 5.08 4.80 24.76
C THR A 85 5.13 3.28 24.82
N ILE A 86 6.19 2.67 24.29
CA ILE A 86 6.37 1.22 24.36
C ILE A 86 6.57 0.76 25.82
N LYS A 87 5.72 -0.16 26.26
CA LYS A 87 5.74 -0.78 27.59
C LYS A 87 5.61 -2.28 27.44
N LYS A 88 6.40 -3.03 28.18
CA LYS A 88 6.23 -4.49 28.30
C LYS A 88 5.30 -4.77 29.48
N THR A 89 4.15 -5.38 29.21
CA THR A 89 3.23 -5.84 30.25
C THR A 89 3.08 -7.36 30.10
N ASP A 90 3.42 -8.09 31.15
CA ASP A 90 3.52 -9.54 31.17
C ASP A 90 4.43 -10.07 30.03
N HIS A 91 3.82 -10.57 28.95
CA HIS A 91 4.48 -11.14 27.78
C HIS A 91 4.20 -10.38 26.48
N ARG A 92 3.55 -9.20 26.53
CA ARG A 92 3.19 -8.42 25.34
C ARG A 92 3.74 -7.00 25.40
N TYR A 93 4.12 -6.47 24.25
CA TYR A 93 4.45 -5.06 24.10
C TYR A 93 3.16 -4.28 23.85
N LYS A 94 2.95 -3.23 24.62
CA LYS A 94 1.89 -2.23 24.43
C LYS A 94 2.58 -0.96 23.97
N VAL A 95 2.08 -0.35 22.90
CA VAL A 95 2.57 0.93 22.38
C VAL A 95 1.37 1.85 22.18
N ALA A 96 1.55 3.16 22.35
CA ALA A 96 0.50 4.10 21.97
C ALA A 96 0.45 4.24 20.44
N LEU A 97 -0.74 4.54 19.92
CA LEU A 97 -0.91 4.69 18.48
C LEU A 97 -0.26 6.00 18.01
N PRO A 98 0.59 5.95 16.96
CA PRO A 98 1.36 7.12 16.52
C PRO A 98 0.49 8.25 15.91
N TRP A 99 -0.73 7.95 15.46
CA TRP A 99 -1.65 8.96 14.91
C TRP A 99 -2.59 9.61 15.95
N LEU A 100 -2.27 9.53 17.25
CA LEU A 100 -3.15 9.97 18.33
C LEU A 100 -2.80 11.34 18.93
N ALA A 101 -2.03 12.18 18.24
CA ALA A 101 -1.81 13.56 18.67
C ALA A 101 -3.15 14.34 18.65
N GLY A 102 -3.79 14.50 19.81
CA GLY A 102 -5.04 15.25 19.97
C GLY A 102 -6.35 14.44 19.89
N HIS A 103 -6.31 13.12 19.70
CA HIS A 103 -7.52 12.29 19.75
C HIS A 103 -7.81 11.89 21.21
N PRO A 104 -9.09 11.91 21.65
CA PRO A 104 -9.46 11.53 23.01
C PRO A 104 -8.98 10.10 23.33
N PRO A 105 -8.73 9.77 24.62
CA PRO A 105 -8.37 8.42 25.02
C PRO A 105 -9.36 7.42 24.43
N VAL A 106 -8.85 6.38 23.76
CA VAL A 106 -9.71 5.27 23.33
C VAL A 106 -10.27 4.65 24.60
N TYR A 107 -11.58 4.73 24.79
CA TYR A 107 -12.24 4.18 25.97
C TYR A 107 -11.99 2.68 26.03
N ASP A 108 -11.64 2.18 27.20
CA ASP A 108 -11.50 0.74 27.42
C ASP A 108 -12.88 0.09 27.31
N MET A 109 -13.16 -0.51 26.15
CA MET A 109 -14.42 -1.18 25.87
C MET A 109 -14.44 -2.63 26.36
N HIS A 110 -13.51 -3.03 27.24
CA HIS A 110 -13.44 -4.40 27.76
C HIS A 110 -14.79 -4.88 28.30
N ASP A 111 -15.41 -4.12 29.21
CA ASP A 111 -16.67 -4.50 29.84
C ASP A 111 -17.82 -4.64 28.82
N VAL A 112 -17.82 -3.78 27.79
CA VAL A 112 -18.82 -3.83 26.71
C VAL A 112 -18.61 -5.07 25.84
N ALA A 113 -17.36 -5.37 25.50
CA ALA A 113 -17.00 -6.54 24.72
C ALA A 113 -17.32 -7.84 25.48
N GLU A 114 -17.00 -7.90 26.77
CA GLU A 114 -17.31 -9.03 27.65
C GLU A 114 -18.82 -9.24 27.78
N SER A 115 -19.58 -8.16 28.03
CA SER A 115 -21.04 -8.21 28.11
C SER A 115 -21.68 -8.73 26.81
N ARG A 116 -21.19 -8.27 25.65
CA ARG A 116 -21.62 -8.78 24.33
C ARG A 116 -21.30 -10.25 24.16
N LEU A 117 -20.09 -10.69 24.52
CA LEU A 117 -19.68 -12.09 24.46
C LEU A 117 -20.59 -12.98 25.32
N LEU A 118 -20.87 -12.58 26.55
CA LEU A 118 -21.76 -13.31 27.46
C LEU A 118 -23.19 -13.38 26.92
N SER A 119 -23.70 -12.28 26.38
CA SER A 119 -25.03 -12.21 25.78
C SER A 119 -25.17 -13.15 24.58
N VAL A 120 -24.22 -13.10 23.65
CA VAL A 120 -24.19 -13.98 22.47
C VAL A 120 -24.05 -15.44 22.91
N THR A 121 -23.17 -15.74 23.88
CA THR A 121 -23.00 -17.10 24.41
C THR A 121 -24.30 -17.65 24.98
N LYS A 122 -25.02 -16.86 25.79
CA LYS A 122 -26.34 -17.24 26.33
C LYS A 122 -27.34 -17.51 25.22
N HIS A 123 -27.38 -16.65 24.19
CA HIS A 123 -28.29 -16.84 23.05
C HIS A 123 -27.97 -18.13 22.28
N LEU A 124 -26.70 -18.38 21.96
CA LEU A 124 -26.27 -19.60 21.25
C LEU A 124 -26.58 -20.88 22.01
N LEU A 125 -26.46 -20.85 23.35
CA LEU A 125 -26.85 -21.99 24.20
C LEU A 125 -28.37 -22.19 24.22
N LYS A 126 -29.14 -21.10 24.31
CA LYS A 126 -30.62 -21.16 24.28
C LYS A 126 -31.14 -21.76 22.97
N GLU A 127 -30.55 -21.37 21.84
CA GLU A 127 -30.92 -21.88 20.52
C GLU A 127 -30.27 -23.24 20.21
N ASN A 128 -29.49 -23.81 21.13
CA ASN A 128 -28.80 -25.09 21.00
C ASN A 128 -27.86 -25.20 19.78
N ILE A 129 -27.31 -24.06 19.32
CA ILE A 129 -26.39 -23.97 18.16
C ILE A 129 -24.94 -23.68 18.55
N PHE A 130 -24.63 -23.63 19.84
CA PHE A 130 -23.29 -23.28 20.34
C PHE A 130 -22.18 -24.12 19.71
N LYS A 131 -22.37 -25.44 19.60
CA LYS A 131 -21.37 -26.35 19.01
C LYS A 131 -21.18 -26.11 17.51
N ALA A 132 -22.29 -25.95 16.77
CA ALA A 132 -22.24 -25.68 15.34
C ALA A 132 -21.52 -24.34 15.05
N TYR A 133 -21.81 -23.31 15.84
CA TYR A 133 -21.11 -22.02 15.74
C TYR A 133 -19.62 -22.14 16.05
N ALA A 134 -19.24 -22.89 17.09
CA ALA A 134 -17.84 -23.15 17.42
C ALA A 134 -17.09 -23.89 16.30
N ASP A 135 -17.76 -24.80 15.60
CA ASP A 135 -17.17 -25.53 14.47
C ASP A 135 -16.91 -24.61 13.26
N VAL A 136 -17.78 -23.63 13.01
CA VAL A 136 -17.55 -22.57 12.01
C VAL A 136 -16.31 -21.75 12.36
N LEU A 137 -16.17 -21.31 13.61
CA LEU A 137 -14.99 -20.55 14.03
C LEU A 137 -13.69 -21.36 13.87
N ARG A 138 -13.70 -22.64 14.23
CA ARG A 138 -12.55 -23.54 14.01
C ARG A 138 -12.22 -23.71 12.53
N GLN A 139 -13.24 -23.74 11.67
CA GLN A 139 -13.04 -23.80 10.23
C GLN A 139 -12.39 -22.50 9.71
N CYS A 140 -12.91 -21.33 10.10
CA CYS A 140 -12.30 -20.05 9.75
C CYS A 140 -10.82 -19.97 10.17
N GLN A 141 -10.49 -20.51 11.35
CA GLN A 141 -9.11 -20.58 11.82
C GLN A 141 -8.24 -21.52 10.96
N ARG A 142 -8.77 -22.69 10.58
CA ARG A 142 -8.06 -23.61 9.65
C ARG A 142 -7.83 -22.98 8.28
N ASP A 143 -8.78 -22.17 7.83
CA ASP A 143 -8.74 -21.49 6.53
C ASP A 143 -7.91 -20.19 6.56
N GLY A 144 -7.36 -19.80 7.72
CA GLY A 144 -6.56 -18.59 7.88
C GLY A 144 -7.34 -17.29 7.73
N ILE A 145 -8.68 -17.34 7.89
CA ILE A 145 -9.52 -16.14 7.90
C ILE A 145 -9.33 -15.37 9.21
N ILE A 146 -9.14 -16.10 10.31
CA ILE A 146 -8.88 -15.58 11.67
C ILE A 146 -7.68 -16.26 12.32
#